data_AF-A0AAP4B7R4-F1
#
_entry.id   AF-A0AAP4B7R4-F1
#
_cell.length_a   1.000
_cell.length_b   1.000
_cell.length_c   1.000
_cell.angle_alpha   90.00
_cell.angle_beta   90.00
_cell.angle_gamma   90.00
#
_symmetry.space_group_name_H-M   'P 1'
#
loop_
_entity.id
_entity.type
_entity.pdbx_description
1 polymer ?
#
loop_
_entity_poly.entity_id
_entity_poly.type
_entity_poly.pdbx_seq_one_letter_code
_entity_poly.pdbx_strand_id
1 'polypeptide(L)'
;MKKKKFTKEERVRYDTLLKQMKHYEKRGVEITLSGEECSLEEIASACAVREHGCYMGDYIWDETGKLKEIRYDRIGADAKRNQS
;
A
#
# COMPACT_ATOMS: atom_id res chain seq x y z
N MET A 1 -5.83 22.35 9.01
CA MET A 1 -4.73 21.54 8.43
C MET A 1 -4.43 22.05 7.03
N LYS A 2 -3.19 22.48 6.75
CA LYS A 2 -2.81 22.92 5.39
C LYS A 2 -2.76 21.69 4.48
N LYS A 3 -3.60 21.62 3.44
CA LYS A 3 -3.50 20.59 2.40
C LYS A 3 -2.11 20.75 1.75
N LYS A 4 -1.16 19.86 2.07
CA LYS A 4 0.13 19.82 1.37
C LYS A 4 -0.18 19.57 -0.10
N LYS A 5 0.16 20.52 -0.97
CA LYS A 5 0.04 20.34 -2.42
C LYS A 5 1.12 19.34 -2.83
N PHE A 6 0.71 18.17 -3.32
CA PHE A 6 1.60 17.25 -4.00
C PHE A 6 2.23 17.95 -5.21
N THR A 7 3.49 17.66 -5.47
CA THR A 7 4.08 17.92 -6.78
C THR A 7 3.31 17.16 -7.87
N LYS A 8 3.48 17.56 -9.14
CA LYS A 8 2.84 16.88 -10.26
C LYS A 8 3.20 15.39 -10.30
N GLU A 9 4.45 15.05 -10.01
CA GLU A 9 4.93 13.66 -10.02
C GLU A 9 4.38 12.84 -8.84
N GLU A 10 4.38 13.39 -7.62
CA GLU A 10 3.75 12.75 -6.46
C GLU A 10 2.26 12.50 -6.69
N ARG A 11 1.58 13.46 -7.34
CA ARG A 11 0.17 13.31 -7.69
C ARG A 11 -0.05 12.16 -8.67
N VAL A 12 0.79 12.04 -9.69
CA VAL A 12 0.72 10.93 -10.65
C VAL A 12 0.97 9.59 -9.96
N ARG A 13 1.96 9.48 -9.07
CA ARG A 13 2.22 8.24 -8.32
C ARG A 13 1.05 7.88 -7.41
N TYR A 14 0.54 8.85 -6.65
CA TYR A 14 -0.62 8.69 -5.78
C TYR A 14 -1.85 8.21 -6.56
N ASP A 15 -2.23 8.90 -7.63
CA ASP A 15 -3.44 8.58 -8.41
C ASP A 15 -3.30 7.21 -9.10
N THR A 16 -2.09 6.87 -9.58
CA THR A 16 -1.79 5.56 -10.17
C THR A 16 -1.97 4.43 -9.17
N LEU A 17 -1.32 4.53 -8.00
CA LEU A 17 -1.36 3.49 -6.97
C LEU A 17 -2.78 3.34 -6.40
N LEU A 18 -3.46 4.45 -6.11
CA LEU A 18 -4.84 4.44 -5.63
C LEU A 18 -5.79 3.77 -6.64
N LYS A 19 -5.62 4.03 -7.94
CA LYS A 19 -6.43 3.39 -9.00
C LYS A 19 -6.21 1.88 -9.04
N GLN A 20 -4.97 1.42 -8.87
CA GLN A 20 -4.67 -0.01 -8.82
C GLN A 20 -5.29 -0.66 -7.58
N MET A 21 -5.13 -0.07 -6.40
CA MET A 21 -5.71 -0.62 -5.17
C MET A 21 -7.23 -0.69 -5.24
N LYS A 22 -7.90 0.34 -5.78
CA LYS A 22 -9.36 0.31 -6.03
C LYS A 22 -9.79 -0.78 -7.01
N HIS A 23 -8.92 -1.19 -7.95
CA HIS A 23 -9.23 -2.31 -8.82
C HIS A 23 -9.21 -3.64 -8.07
N TYR A 24 -8.26 -3.82 -7.14
CA TYR A 24 -8.14 -5.02 -6.31
C TYR A 24 -9.24 -5.10 -5.25
N GLU A 25 -9.52 -4.00 -4.54
CA GLU A 25 -10.58 -3.93 -3.53
C GLU A 25 -11.95 -4.31 -4.12
N LYS A 26 -12.27 -3.82 -5.33
CA LYS A 26 -13.51 -4.19 -6.06
C LYS A 26 -13.62 -5.68 -6.38
N ARG A 27 -12.52 -6.42 -6.35
CA ARG A 27 -12.47 -7.87 -6.59
C ARG A 27 -12.47 -8.67 -5.28
N GLY A 28 -12.64 -8.00 -4.14
CA GLY A 28 -12.62 -8.61 -2.82
C GLY A 28 -11.22 -8.88 -2.27
N VAL A 29 -10.20 -8.23 -2.83
CA VAL A 29 -8.82 -8.35 -2.32
C VAL A 29 -8.64 -7.37 -1.16
N GLU A 30 -8.24 -7.88 -0.01
CA GLU A 30 -7.91 -7.08 1.17
C GLU A 30 -6.57 -6.36 0.97
N ILE A 31 -6.46 -5.12 1.43
CA ILE A 31 -5.23 -4.33 1.29
C ILE A 31 -4.89 -3.69 2.63
N THR A 32 -3.71 -3.99 3.15
CA THR A 32 -3.25 -3.51 4.47
C THR A 32 -1.90 -2.80 4.37
N LEU A 33 -1.59 -1.99 5.37
CA LEU A 33 -0.32 -1.28 5.52
C LEU A 33 0.31 -1.66 6.85
N SER A 34 1.47 -2.33 6.84
CA SER A 34 2.14 -2.83 8.06
C SER A 34 1.24 -3.68 8.96
N GLY A 35 0.34 -4.47 8.34
CA GLY A 35 -0.63 -5.30 9.05
C GLY A 35 -1.88 -4.56 9.57
N GLU A 36 -2.00 -3.24 9.37
CA GLU A 36 -3.18 -2.46 9.78
C GLU A 36 -4.13 -2.20 8.61
N GLU A 37 -5.44 -2.24 8.88
CA GLU A 37 -6.48 -1.78 7.96
C GLU A 37 -6.45 -0.24 7.90
N CYS A 38 -6.12 0.28 6.72
CA CYS A 38 -6.10 1.71 6.44
C CYS A 38 -6.96 2.00 5.21
N SER A 39 -7.40 3.25 5.07
CA SER A 39 -8.05 3.65 3.80
C SER A 39 -7.04 3.59 2.66
N LEU A 40 -7.50 3.24 1.45
CA LEU A 40 -6.62 3.17 0.28
C LEU A 40 -5.92 4.51 0.00
N GLU A 41 -6.58 5.63 0.30
CA GLU A 41 -6.02 6.97 0.23
C GLU A 41 -4.83 7.16 1.20
N GLU A 42 -4.91 6.63 2.42
CA GLU A 42 -3.81 6.66 3.40
C GLU A 42 -2.64 5.78 2.95
N ILE A 43 -2.93 4.57 2.48
CA ILE A 43 -1.91 3.64 1.96
C ILE A 43 -1.20 4.27 0.75
N ALA A 44 -1.95 4.84 -0.19
CA ALA A 44 -1.37 5.51 -1.36
C ALA A 44 -0.52 6.72 -0.95
N SER A 45 -0.98 7.52 0.00
CA SER A 45 -0.23 8.68 0.52
C SER A 45 1.08 8.26 1.20
N ALA A 46 1.05 7.19 2.01
CA ALA A 46 2.23 6.63 2.65
C ALA A 46 3.22 6.09 1.61
N CYS A 47 2.79 5.15 0.77
CA CYS A 47 3.65 4.40 -0.13
C CYS A 47 4.15 5.20 -1.34
N ALA A 48 3.32 6.08 -1.92
CA ALA A 48 3.65 6.75 -3.19
C ALA A 48 4.23 8.17 -3.03
N VAL A 49 4.05 8.77 -1.85
CA VAL A 49 4.39 10.18 -1.60
C VAL A 49 5.31 10.32 -0.38
N ARG A 50 4.84 9.97 0.81
CA ARG A 50 5.55 10.27 2.07
C ARG A 50 6.81 9.43 2.26
N GLU A 51 6.73 8.16 1.90
CA GLU A 51 7.75 7.14 2.15
C GLU A 51 7.99 6.33 0.86
N HIS A 52 8.07 7.05 -0.26
CA HIS A 52 8.27 6.46 -1.57
C HIS A 52 9.55 5.61 -1.61
N GLY A 53 9.40 4.33 -1.96
CA GLY A 53 10.49 3.36 -2.01
C GLY A 53 10.76 2.64 -0.68
N CYS A 54 10.03 2.97 0.39
CA CYS A 54 10.17 2.32 1.70
C CYS A 54 9.11 1.25 1.97
N TYR A 55 8.19 0.96 1.04
CA TYR A 55 7.20 -0.11 1.19
C TYR A 55 7.24 -1.05 -0.01
N MET A 56 7.09 -2.35 0.24
CA MET A 56 6.89 -3.38 -0.77
C MET A 56 5.53 -4.03 -0.58
N GLY A 57 4.86 -4.32 -1.70
CA GLY A 57 3.57 -5.01 -1.72
C GLY A 57 3.74 -6.51 -1.88
N ASP A 58 3.41 -7.28 -0.85
CA ASP A 58 3.37 -8.75 -0.90
C ASP A 58 1.99 -9.22 -1.38
N TYR A 59 1.98 -10.10 -2.38
CA TYR A 59 0.77 -10.63 -3.01
C TYR A 59 0.47 -12.04 -2.49
N ILE A 60 -0.64 -12.18 -1.77
CA ILE A 60 -0.99 -13.43 -1.08
C ILE A 60 -2.17 -14.08 -1.77
N TRP A 61 -1.95 -15.32 -2.22
CA TRP A 61 -2.94 -16.14 -2.89
C TRP A 61 -3.64 -17.06 -1.87
N ASP A 62 -4.93 -17.33 -2.08
CA ASP A 62 -5.66 -18.37 -1.35
C ASP A 62 -5.34 -19.77 -1.88
N GLU A 63 -5.88 -20.79 -1.20
CA GLU A 63 -5.72 -22.21 -1.58
C GLU A 63 -6.30 -22.55 -2.96
N THR A 64 -7.18 -21.69 -3.49
CA THR A 64 -7.80 -21.86 -4.81
C THR A 64 -7.01 -21.15 -5.91
N GLY A 65 -5.91 -20.48 -5.57
CA GLY A 65 -5.09 -19.71 -6.51
C GLY A 65 -5.70 -18.36 -6.89
N LYS A 66 -6.57 -17.77 -6.05
CA LYS A 66 -7.05 -16.39 -6.22
C LYS A 66 -6.29 -15.44 -5.32
N LEU A 67 -5.98 -14.25 -5.83
CA LEU A 67 -5.35 -13.21 -5.02
C LEU A 67 -6.33 -12.80 -3.93
N LYS A 68 -5.93 -12.96 -2.68
CA LYS A 68 -6.75 -12.73 -1.50
C LYS A 68 -6.38 -11.42 -0.81
N GLU A 69 -5.08 -11.16 -0.68
CA GLU A 69 -4.57 -10.02 0.09
C GLU A 69 -3.36 -9.38 -0.60
N ILE A 70 -3.21 -8.07 -0.41
CA ILE A 70 -1.99 -7.32 -0.73
C ILE A 70 -1.53 -6.60 0.54
N ARG A 71 -0.32 -6.90 1.01
CA ARG A 71 0.24 -6.30 2.23
C ARG A 71 1.36 -5.35 1.88
N TYR A 72 1.22 -4.07 2.23
CA TYR A 72 2.29 -3.09 2.08
C TYR A 72 3.12 -3.04 3.34
N ASP A 73 4.27 -3.69 3.32
CA ASP A 73 5.19 -3.75 4.45
C ASP A 73 6.41 -2.87 4.23
N ARG A 74 6.86 -2.23 5.32
CA ARG A 74 7.97 -1.29 5.27
C ARG A 74 9.29 -2.04 5.09
N ILE A 75 10.05 -1.66 4.07
CA ILE A 75 11.39 -2.17 3.77
C ILE A 75 12.46 -1.17 4.22
N GLY A 76 13.34 -1.60 5.13
CA GLY A 76 14.37 -0.75 5.75
C GLY A 76 14.99 -1.39 6.99
N ALA A 77 15.99 -0.73 7.60
CA ALA A 77 16.78 -1.26 8.73
C ALA A 77 15.95 -1.66 9.98
N ASP A 78 14.69 -1.23 10.07
CA ASP A 78 13.76 -1.58 11.15
C ASP A 78 12.89 -2.82 10.85
N ALA A 79 13.01 -3.44 9.66
CA ALA A 79 12.20 -4.59 9.24
C ALA A 79 12.53 -5.92 9.96
N LYS A 80 13.35 -5.88 11.01
CA LYS A 80 13.62 -7.03 11.89
C LYS A 80 13.18 -6.75 13.32
N ARG A 81 11.92 -7.02 13.63
CA ARG A 81 11.46 -7.39 14.98
C ARG A 81 10.14 -8.16 14.86
N ASN A 82 10.25 -9.45 14.54
CA ASN A 82 9.41 -10.56 15.00
C ASN A 82 9.38 -11.67 13.96
N GLN A 83 10.43 -12.49 13.98
CA GLN A 83 10.23 -13.92 13.85
C GLN A 83 10.79 -14.51 15.15
N SER A 84 9.89 -14.99 16.00
CA SER A 84 10.17 -15.74 17.23
C SER A 84 9.45 -17.07 17.11
#